data_AF-A0AA51Q7H5-F1
#
_entry.id   AF-A0AA51Q7H5-F1
#
_cell.length_a   1.000
_cell.length_b   1.000
_cell.length_c   1.000
_cell.angle_alpha   90.00
_cell.angle_beta   90.00
_cell.angle_gamma   90.00
#
_symmetry.space_group_name_H-M   'P 1'
#
loop_
_entity.id
_entity.type
_entity.pdbx_description
1 polymer ?
#
loop_
_entity_poly.entity_id
_entity_poly.type
_entity_poly.pdbx_seq_one_letter_code
_entity_poly.pdbx_strand_id
1 'polypeptide(L)' 'MQENSNASTRIAVITHGGMITKIIESFLQLPTENNKWFHTNNTGIHFLDYYKGLQIIKFANSTSHLD' A
#
# COMPACT_ATOMS: atom_id res chain seq x y z
N MET A 1 -1.02 -19.98 -1.97
CA MET A 1 -0.22 -18.82 -1.54
C MET A 1 1.05 -19.37 -0.95
N GLN A 2 2.20 -19.06 -1.55
CA GLN A 2 3.48 -19.64 -1.12
C GLN A 2 4.08 -18.74 -0.06
N GLU A 3 4.07 -19.19 1.18
CA GLU A 3 4.74 -18.54 2.30
C GLU A 3 6.23 -18.91 2.23
N ASN A 4 7.09 -17.91 2.00
CA ASN A 4 8.53 -18.09 2.06
C ASN A 4 8.98 -17.72 3.48
N SER A 5 9.18 -18.73 4.33
CA SER A 5 9.37 -18.63 5.78
C SER A 5 10.77 -18.18 6.22
N ASN A 6 11.29 -17.13 5.59
CA ASN A 6 12.28 -16.26 6.22
C ASN A 6 11.53 -15.08 6.85
N ALA A 7 12.02 -14.54 7.98
CA ALA A 7 11.46 -13.35 8.61
C ALA A 7 11.46 -12.19 7.61
N SER A 8 10.36 -12.06 6.89
CA SER A 8 10.25 -11.21 5.71
C SER A 8 10.12 -9.79 6.19
N THR A 9 11.18 -8.99 6.02
CA THR A 9 11.15 -7.55 6.36
C THR A 9 10.31 -6.73 5.39
N ARG A 10 9.81 -7.35 4.30
CA ARG A 10 8.99 -6.71 3.26
C ARG A 10 7.94 -7.67 2.72
N ILE A 11 6.71 -7.19 2.61
CA ILE A 11 5.57 -7.91 2.05
C ILE A 11 5.11 -7.18 0.79
N ALA A 12 4.89 -7.93 -0.29
CA ALA A 12 4.27 -7.42 -1.51
C ALA A 12 2.80 -7.89 -1.57
N VAL A 13 1.89 -6.96 -1.81
CA VAL A 13 0.45 -7.23 -1.99
C VAL A 13 0.06 -6.77 -3.39
N ILE A 14 -0.47 -7.69 -4.21
CA ILE A 14 -0.93 -7.40 -5.57
C ILE A 14 -2.47 -7.46 -5.54
N THR A 15 -3.11 -6.34 -5.84
CA THR A 15 -4.57 -6.23 -5.80
C THR A 15 -5.07 -5.04 -6.63
N HIS A 16 -6.38 -4.80 -6.64
CA HIS A 16 -7.03 -3.76 -7.42
C HIS A 16 -7.13 -2.42 -6.66
N GLY A 17 -7.34 -1.32 -7.38
CA GLY A 17 -7.37 0.04 -6.83
C GLY A 17 -8.34 0.25 -5.66
N GLY A 18 -9.49 -0.42 -5.65
CA GLY A 18 -10.43 -0.36 -4.52
C GLY A 18 -9.87 -0.98 -3.23
N MET A 19 -9.19 -2.14 -3.34
CA MET A 19 -8.56 -2.77 -2.19
C MET A 19 -7.32 -1.98 -1.74
N ILE A 20 -6.53 -1.45 -2.68
CA ILE A 20 -5.39 -0.57 -2.37
C ILE A 20 -5.87 0.65 -1.58
N THR A 21 -6.95 1.30 -2.01
CA THR A 21 -7.57 2.42 -1.29
C THR A 21 -7.92 2.03 0.15
N LYS A 22 -8.59 0.88 0.36
CA LYS A 22 -8.96 0.41 1.70
C LYS A 22 -7.75 0.06 2.58
N ILE A 23 -6.69 -0.51 2.00
CA ILE A 23 -5.44 -0.77 2.72
C ILE A 23 -4.82 0.55 3.19
N ILE A 24 -4.72 1.55 2.31
CA ILE A 24 -4.10 2.84 2.65
C ILE A 24 -4.95 3.60 3.67
N GLU A 25 -6.29 3.61 3.52
CA GLU A 25 -7.19 4.19 4.52
C GLU A 25 -7.02 3.56 5.90
N SER A 26 -6.98 2.22 5.96
CA SER A 26 -6.76 1.49 7.21
C SER A 26 -5.37 1.74 7.79
N PHE A 27 -4.35 1.79 6.93
CA PHE A 27 -2.98 2.12 7.32
C PHE A 27 -2.86 3.53 7.89
N LEU A 28 -3.65 4.49 7.40
CA LEU A 28 -3.70 5.85 7.91
C LEU A 28 -4.71 6.04 9.06
N GLN A 29 -5.41 4.98 9.46
CA GLN A 29 -6.47 5.02 10.47
C GLN A 29 -7.56 6.06 10.15
N LEU A 30 -7.90 6.19 8.86
CA LEU A 30 -8.99 7.07 8.46
C LEU A 30 -10.34 6.51 8.96
N PRO A 31 -11.35 7.37 9.18
CA PRO A 31 -12.69 6.92 9.54
C PRO A 31 -13.24 5.90 8.54
N THR A 32 -13.93 4.87 9.03
CA THR A 32 -14.50 3.80 8.18
C THR A 32 -15.37 4.35 7.07
N GLU A 33 -16.20 5.35 7.39
CA GLU A 33 -16.92 6.14 6.41
C GLU A 33 -16.10 7.40 6.10
N ASN A 34 -15.40 7.36 4.98
CA ASN A 34 -14.72 8.51 4.43
C ASN A 34 -14.93 8.53 2.91
N ASN A 35 -15.03 9.73 2.34
CA ASN A 35 -15.17 9.94 0.89
C ASN A 35 -13.80 10.25 0.27
N LYS A 36 -12.81 9.39 0.50
CA LYS A 36 -11.46 9.50 -0.07
C LYS A 36 -11.21 8.33 -1.01
N TRP A 37 -10.35 8.57 -2.00
CA TRP A 37 -9.94 7.56 -2.96
C TRP A 37 -8.48 7.78 -3.28
N PHE A 38 -7.68 6.72 -3.13
CA PHE A 38 -6.26 6.76 -3.48
C PHE A 38 -6.12 6.27 -4.92
N HIS A 39 -6.02 7.23 -5.84
CA HIS A 39 -5.84 6.92 -7.26
C HIS A 39 -4.65 5.99 -7.48
N THR A 40 -4.85 4.96 -8.29
CA THR A 40 -3.84 3.97 -8.63
C THR A 40 -3.93 3.67 -10.11
N ASN A 41 -2.84 3.91 -10.84
CA ASN A 41 -2.68 3.52 -12.23
C ASN A 41 -2.48 2.01 -12.33
N ASN A 42 -2.68 1.46 -13.54
CA ASN A 42 -2.29 0.09 -13.83
C ASN A 42 -0.81 -0.10 -13.49
N THR A 43 -0.51 -1.19 -12.79
CA THR A 43 0.83 -1.53 -12.26
C THR A 43 1.46 -0.48 -11.33
N GLY A 44 0.70 0.51 -10.85
CA GLY A 44 1.18 1.52 -9.92
C GLY A 44 1.62 0.92 -8.58
N ILE A 45 2.82 1.30 -8.13
CA ILE A 45 3.43 0.77 -6.91
C ILE A 45 3.24 1.75 -5.75
N HIS A 46 2.81 1.24 -4.60
CA HIS A 46 2.70 1.98 -3.34
C HIS A 46 3.65 1.39 -2.32
N PHE A 47 4.36 2.23 -1.57
CA PHE A 47 5.27 1.77 -0.52
C PHE A 47 4.88 2.36 0.84
N LEU A 48 4.31 1.49 1.67
CA LEU A 48 3.95 1.74 3.06
C LEU A 48 5.02 1.14 3.97
N ASP A 49 5.44 1.89 4.98
CA ASP A 49 6.53 1.52 5.88
C ASP A 49 6.13 1.74 7.34
N TYR A 50 6.54 0.81 8.20
CA TYR A 50 6.35 0.88 9.64
C TYR A 50 7.72 0.99 10.29
N TYR A 51 8.04 2.17 10.81
CA TYR A 51 9.35 2.41 11.43
C TYR A 51 9.21 3.12 12.78
N LYS A 52 9.70 2.47 13.84
CA LYS A 52 9.69 3.01 15.23
C LYS A 52 8.31 3.54 15.68
N GLY A 53 7.26 2.80 15.35
CA GLY A 53 5.88 3.16 15.71
C GLY A 53 5.22 4.18 14.78
N LEU A 54 5.91 4.64 13.73
CA LEU A 54 5.35 5.55 12.73
C LEU A 54 4.82 4.77 11.52
N GLN A 55 3.64 5.17 11.07
CA GLN A 55 3.04 4.79 9.78
C GLN A 55 3.49 5.78 8.71
N ILE A 56 4.28 5.32 7.73
CA ILE A 56 4.90 6.19 6.72
C ILE A 56 4.47 5.73 5.33
N ILE A 57 3.90 6.63 4.54
CA ILE A 57 3.75 6.44 3.09
C ILE A 57 5.01 7.01 2.43
N LYS A 58 5.91 6.15 1.95
CA LYS A 58 7.16 6.57 1.29
C LYS A 58 6.88 7.16 -0.09
N PHE A 59 6.01 6.50 -0.84
CA PHE A 59 5.44 6.98 -2.09
C PHE A 59 4.12 6.26 -2.38
N ALA A 60 3.27 6.91 -3.16
CA ALA A 60 2.01 6.36 -3.64
C ALA A 60 1.98 6.42 -5.17
N ASN A 61 1.42 5.38 -5.78
CA ASN A 61 1.16 5.31 -7.21
C ASN A 61 2.37 5.62 -8.11
N SER A 62 3.55 5.08 -7.76
CA SER A 62 4.73 5.22 -8.62
C SER A 62 4.61 4.30 -9.83
N THR A 63 4.74 4.89 -11.02
CA THR A 63 4.84 4.19 -12.31
C THR A 63 6.22 4.33 -12.94
N SER A 64 7.22 4.76 -12.17
CA SER A 64 8.58 5.06 -12.68
C SER A 64 9.34 3.88 -13.28
N HIS A 65 8.78 2.67 -13.23
CA HIS A 65 9.33 1.46 -13.86
C HIS A 65 8.82 1.25 -15.29
N LEU A 66 7.85 2.06 -15.74
CA LEU A 66 7.29 2.02 -17.09
C LEU A 66 8.00 2.98 -18.05
N ASP A 67 8.86 3.86 -17.52
CA ASP A 67 9.69 4.80 -18.27
C ASP A 67 11.07 4.23 -18.61
#